data_AF-A0A399IY10-F1
#
_entry.id   AF-A0A399IY10-F1
#
_cell.length_a   1.000
_cell.length_b   1.000
_cell.length_c   1.000
_cell.angle_alpha   90.00
_cell.angle_beta   90.00
_cell.angle_gamma   90.00
#
_symmetry.space_group_name_H-M   'P 1'
#
loop_
_entity.id
_entity.type
_entity.pdbx_description
1 polymer ?
#
loop_
_entity_poly.entity_id
_entity_poly.type
_entity_poly.pdbx_seq_one_letter_code
_entity_poly.pdbx_strand_id
1 'polypeptide(L)' 'MAVIPQDYFCDEESCDLFDPETGEILYRDGDHLSPVGSRYLIDQVNQRQDLVAFIQSAHQAKAAPATQ' A
#
# COMPACT_ATOMS: atom_id res chain seq x y z
N MET A 1 -2.26 17.22 -3.21
CA MET A 1 -1.94 15.91 -3.80
C MET A 1 -3.08 14.99 -3.43
N ALA A 2 -3.87 14.55 -4.40
CA ALA A 2 -4.99 13.64 -4.13
C ALA A 2 -4.45 12.21 -4.10
N VAL A 3 -4.89 11.41 -3.13
CA VAL A 3 -4.63 9.96 -3.10
C VAL A 3 -5.59 9.32 -4.10
N ILE A 4 -5.06 8.59 -5.08
CA ILE A 4 -5.84 7.81 -6.04
C ILE A 4 -5.75 6.34 -5.60
N PRO A 5 -6.85 5.72 -5.13
CA PRO A 5 -6.79 4.36 -4.61
C PRO A 5 -6.30 3.33 -5.65
N GLN A 6 -6.54 3.57 -6.95
CA GLN A 6 -6.01 2.73 -8.03
C GLN A 6 -4.49 2.54 -7.96
N ASP A 7 -3.73 3.56 -7.54
CA ASP A 7 -2.25 3.49 -7.44
C ASP A 7 -1.78 2.49 -6.35
N TYR A 8 -2.71 2.07 -5.48
CA TYR A 8 -2.47 1.11 -4.41
C TYR A 8 -3.09 -0.25 -4.70
N PHE A 9 -4.14 -0.31 -5.52
CA PHE A 9 -4.84 -1.56 -5.84
C PHE A 9 -4.33 -2.22 -7.12
N CYS A 10 -3.62 -1.47 -7.97
CA CYS A 10 -3.09 -1.96 -9.22
C CYS A 10 -1.55 -1.97 -9.23
N ASP A 11 -1.00 -2.92 -9.96
CA ASP A 11 0.39 -2.94 -10.40
C ASP A 11 0.48 -2.87 -11.94
N GLU A 12 1.64 -3.20 -12.52
CA GLU A 12 1.83 -3.16 -13.97
C GLU A 12 1.08 -4.26 -14.73
N GLU A 13 0.67 -5.34 -14.05
CA GLU A 13 0.07 -6.52 -14.65
C GLU A 13 -1.42 -6.70 -14.32
N SER A 14 -1.88 -6.22 -13.16
CA SER A 14 -3.20 -6.53 -12.62
C SER A 14 -3.74 -5.46 -11.66
N CYS A 15 -5.03 -5.59 -11.34
CA CYS A 15 -5.71 -4.77 -10.34
C CYS A 15 -6.54 -5.65 -9.41
N ASP A 16 -6.41 -5.42 -8.11
CA ASP A 16 -7.32 -5.97 -7.13
C ASP A 16 -8.70 -5.32 -7.28
N LEU A 17 -9.70 -6.14 -7.57
CA LEU A 17 -11.11 -5.72 -7.60
C LEU A 17 -11.87 -6.16 -6.34
N PHE A 18 -11.32 -7.15 -5.64
CA PHE A 18 -11.88 -7.77 -4.45
C PHE A 18 -10.81 -7.83 -3.37
N ASP A 19 -11.24 -7.72 -2.12
CA ASP A 19 -10.38 -7.97 -0.98
C ASP A 19 -10.01 -9.47 -0.92
N PRO A 20 -8.73 -9.84 -0.87
CA PRO A 20 -8.31 -11.24 -0.95
C PRO A 20 -8.63 -12.06 0.30
N GLU A 21 -8.89 -11.42 1.45
CA GLU A 21 -9.22 -12.12 2.69
C GLU A 21 -10.72 -12.42 2.79
N THR A 22 -11.56 -11.49 2.36
CA THR A 22 -13.03 -11.54 2.52
C THR A 22 -13.77 -11.88 1.23
N GLY A 23 -13.17 -11.63 0.07
CA GLY A 23 -13.80 -11.76 -1.25
C GLY A 23 -14.80 -10.64 -1.57
N GLU A 24 -14.87 -9.58 -0.76
CA GLU A 24 -15.80 -8.47 -0.97
C GLU A 24 -15.25 -7.45 -1.98
N ILE A 25 -16.14 -6.80 -2.75
CA ILE A 25 -15.77 -5.79 -3.74
C ILE A 25 -15.09 -4.59 -3.07
N LEU A 26 -13.97 -4.11 -3.63
CA LEU A 26 -13.27 -2.93 -3.11
C LEU A 26 -13.98 -1.63 -3.47
N TYR A 27 -14.66 -1.62 -4.62
CA TYR A 27 -15.44 -0.50 -5.12
C TYR A 27 -16.93 -0.86 -5.11
N ARG A 28 -17.77 -0.03 -4.52
CA ARG A 28 -19.24 -0.22 -4.59
C ARG A 28 -19.82 0.22 -5.93
N ASP A 29 -19.12 1.14 -6.60
CA ASP A 29 -19.39 1.70 -7.91
C ASP A 29 -18.06 2.22 -8.49
N GLY A 30 -18.06 2.78 -9.71
CA GLY A 30 -16.83 3.14 -10.42
C GLY A 30 -15.88 4.12 -9.70
N ASP A 31 -16.38 4.92 -8.75
CA ASP A 31 -15.60 5.99 -8.11
C ASP A 31 -15.59 5.92 -6.57
N HIS A 32 -16.47 5.12 -5.95
CA HIS A 32 -16.58 5.04 -4.49
C HIS A 32 -16.10 3.69 -3.95
N LEU A 33 -15.21 3.76 -2.95
CA LEU A 33 -14.81 2.59 -2.19
C LEU A 33 -15.97 2.03 -1.37
N SER A 34 -16.01 0.70 -1.25
CA SER A 34 -16.81 0.03 -0.22
C SER A 34 -16.15 0.24 1.17
N PRO A 35 -16.83 -0.11 2.27
CA PRO A 35 -16.21 -0.12 3.59
C PRO A 35 -14.94 -0.99 3.64
N VAL A 36 -14.96 -2.14 2.96
CA VAL A 36 -13.82 -3.05 2.84
C VAL A 36 -12.71 -2.39 2.01
N GLY A 37 -13.03 -1.81 0.86
CA GLY A 37 -12.03 -1.11 0.03
C GLY A 37 -11.36 0.07 0.72
N SER A 38 -12.10 0.79 1.57
CA SER A 38 -11.52 1.87 2.38
C SER A 38 -10.48 1.34 3.38
N ARG A 39 -10.75 0.17 3.98
CA ARG A 39 -9.83 -0.49 4.91
C ARG A 39 -8.62 -1.08 4.19
N TYR A 40 -8.85 -1.76 3.06
CA TYR A 40 -7.81 -2.29 2.20
C TYR A 40 -6.81 -1.19 1.77
N LEU A 41 -7.30 -0.01 1.38
CA LEU A 41 -6.45 1.13 1.04
C LEU A 41 -5.58 1.60 2.22
N ILE A 42 -6.15 1.70 3.41
CA ILE A 42 -5.42 2.10 4.62
C ILE A 42 -4.28 1.09 4.90
N ASP A 43 -4.57 -0.20 4.78
CA ASP A 43 -3.59 -1.25 5.03
C ASP A 43 -2.46 -1.21 3.99
N GLN A 44 -2.77 -1.02 2.70
CA GLN A 44 -1.79 -0.84 1.63
C GLN A 44 -0.89 0.38 1.84
N VAL A 45 -1.47 1.52 2.25
CA VAL A 45 -0.72 2.75 2.53
C VAL A 45 0.24 2.53 3.71
N ASN A 46 -0.23 1.91 4.79
CA ASN A 46 0.59 1.65 5.97
C ASN A 46 1.77 0.72 5.65
N GLN A 47 1.52 -0.37 4.92
CA GLN A 47 2.59 -1.30 4.51
C GLN A 47 3.66 -0.61 3.65
N ARG A 48 3.26 0.28 2.74
CA ARG A 48 4.22 1.05 1.93
C ARG A 48 5.03 2.04 2.78
N GLN A 49 4.42 2.68 3.77
CA GLN A 49 5.16 3.55 4.70
C GLN A 49 6.17 2.77 5.54
N ASP A 50 5.79 1.60 6.05
CA ASP A 50 6.70 0.71 6.78
C ASP A 50 7.86 0.24 5.90
N LEU A 51 7.57 -0.12 4.64
CA LEU A 51 8.59 -0.49 3.67
C LEU A 51 9.57 0.66 3.39
N VAL A 52 9.07 1.88 3.20
CA VAL A 52 9.90 3.07 3.01
C VAL A 52 10.78 3.31 4.23
N ALA A 53 10.22 3.24 5.44
CA ALA A 53 10.96 3.41 6.69
C ALA A 53 12.05 2.34 6.87
N PHE A 54 11.74 1.08 6.54
CA PHE A 54 12.69 -0.03 6.54
C PHE A 54 13.86 0.22 5.57
N ILE A 55 13.56 0.56 4.31
CA ILE A 55 14.57 0.83 3.28
C ILE A 55 15.48 2.00 3.69
N GLN A 56 14.91 3.09 4.20
CA GLN A 56 15.68 4.25 4.69
C GLN A 56 16.59 3.87 5.85
N SER A 57 16.09 3.10 6.81
CA SER A 57 16.88 2.60 7.95
C SER A 57 18.03 1.70 7.49
N ALA A 58 17.77 0.79 6.54
CA ALA A 58 18.78 -0.09 5.96
C ALA A 58 19.88 0.70 5.22
N HIS A 59 19.51 1.76 4.48
CA HIS A 59 20.46 2.64 3.80
C HIS A 59 21.35 3.41 4.80
N GLN A 60 20.76 3.93 5.88
CA GLN A 60 21.50 4.65 6.92
C GLN A 60 22.46 3.74 7.68
N ALA A 61 22.05 2.51 8.02
CA ALA A 61 22.90 1.53 8.67
C ALA A 61 24.12 1.15 7.81
N LYS A 62 23.95 1.08 6.48
CA LYS A 62 25.04 0.80 5.54
C LYS A 62 25.99 1.99 5.36
N ALA A 63 25.52 3.21 5.62
CA ALA A 63 26.31 4.45 5.53
C ALA A 63 27.03 4.81 6.83
N ALA A 64 26.70 4.17 7.95
CA ALA A 64 27.43 4.34 9.20
C ALA A 64 28.83 3.71 9.07
N PRO A 65 29.92 4.44 9.39
CA PRO A 65 31.25 3.84 9.41
C PRO A 65 31.26 2.73 10.46
N ALA A 66 31.78 1.56 10.09
CA ALA A 66 32.01 0.46 11.02
C ALA A 66 32.83 1.01 12.20
N THR A 67 32.19 1.10 13.36
CA THR A 67 32.85 1.53 14.57
C THR A 67 33.77 0.38 14.99
N GLN A 68 35.08 0.63 14.92
CA GLN A 68 36.13 -0.25 15.46
C GLN A 68 36.11 -0.24 16.99
#